data_AF-A0A3M0WPA3-F1
#
_entry.id   AF-A0A3M0WPA3-F1
#
_cell.length_a   1.000
_cell.length_b   1.000
_cell.length_c   1.000
_cell.angle_alpha   90.00
_cell.angle_beta   90.00
_cell.angle_gamma   90.00
#
_symmetry.space_group_name_H-M   'P 1'
#
loop_
_entity.id
_entity.type
_entity.pdbx_description
1 polymer ?
#
loop_
_entity_poly.entity_id
_entity_poly.type
_entity_poly.pdbx_seq_one_letter_code
_entity_poly.pdbx_strand_id
1 'polypeptide(L)' 'MMFITDECISCSACVDECENEAIYDAGMEYELDGVVKEPLSEDHTYIVPELCNECKSCVEVCAVDAIEERELAN' A
#
# COMPACT_ATOMS: atom_id res chain seq x y z
N MET A 1 -1.06 -11.46 -0.59
CA MET A 1 -0.80 -10.07 -0.16
C MET A 1 -1.14 -9.12 -1.29
N MET A 2 -1.62 -7.92 -0.96
CA MET A 2 -1.83 -6.86 -1.95
C MET A 2 -0.55 -6.03 -2.11
N PHE A 3 -0.25 -5.57 -3.33
CA PHE A 3 0.92 -4.74 -3.64
C PHE A 3 0.54 -3.66 -4.66
N ILE A 4 1.12 -2.46 -4.54
CA ILE A 4 0.95 -1.37 -5.51
C ILE A 4 2.13 -1.38 -6.48
N THR A 5 1.85 -1.43 -7.79
CA THR A 5 2.86 -1.45 -8.86
C THR A 5 3.45 -0.07 -9.14
N ASP A 6 4.48 -0.04 -9.97
CA ASP A 6 5.11 1.18 -10.49
C ASP A 6 4.23 1.95 -11.49
N GLU A 7 3.08 1.41 -11.86
CA GLU A 7 2.04 2.14 -12.63
C GLU A 7 1.27 3.14 -11.75
N CYS A 8 1.52 3.15 -10.44
CA CYS A 8 0.94 4.12 -9.52
C CYS A 8 1.23 5.56 -9.93
N ILE A 9 0.18 6.36 -10.01
CA ILE A 9 0.26 7.79 -10.38
C ILE A 9 0.31 8.73 -9.17
N SER A 10 0.53 8.22 -7.95
CA SER A 10 0.60 9.00 -6.71
C SER A 10 -0.61 9.92 -6.47
N CYS A 11 -1.83 9.41 -6.73
CA CYS A 11 -3.06 10.18 -6.51
C CYS A 11 -3.65 10.05 -5.09
N SER A 12 -3.03 9.21 -4.24
CA SER A 12 -3.38 8.96 -2.84
C SER A 12 -4.81 8.45 -2.56
N ALA A 13 -5.63 8.17 -3.58
CA ALA A 13 -6.99 7.65 -3.39
C ALA A 13 -7.05 6.33 -2.61
N CYS A 14 -6.09 5.43 -2.82
CA CYS A 14 -6.01 4.17 -2.05
C CYS A 14 -5.53 4.38 -0.61
N VAL A 15 -4.78 5.45 -0.32
CA VAL A 15 -4.37 5.82 1.04
C VAL A 15 -5.60 6.26 1.83
N ASP A 16 -6.39 7.18 1.26
CA ASP A 16 -7.60 7.71 1.88
C ASP A 16 -8.68 6.65 2.13
N GLU A 17 -8.75 5.62 1.27
CA GLU A 17 -9.73 4.54 1.36
C GLU A 17 -9.32 3.41 2.32
N CYS A 18 -8.05 3.34 2.74
CA CYS A 18 -7.57 2.20 3.52
C CYS A 18 -8.06 2.23 4.98
N GLU A 19 -9.09 1.45 5.29
CA GLU A 19 -9.63 1.32 6.65
C GLU A 19 -8.63 0.76 7.69
N ASN A 20 -7.56 0.10 7.25
CA ASN A 20 -6.55 -0.49 8.14
C ASN A 20 -5.30 0.37 8.30
N GLU A 21 -5.24 1.56 7.69
CA GLU A 21 -4.04 2.41 7.67
C GLU A 21 -2.79 1.63 7.19
N ALA A 22 -3.00 0.74 6.22
CA ALA A 22 -1.98 -0.16 5.69
C ALA A 22 -1.29 0.36 4.43
N ILE A 23 -1.71 1.52 3.90
CA ILE A 23 -1.23 2.09 2.64
C ILE A 23 -0.64 3.47 2.92
N TYR A 24 0.57 3.70 2.42
CA TYR A 24 1.37 4.89 2.70
C TYR A 24 1.90 5.48 1.40
N ASP A 25 1.96 6.80 1.30
CA ASP A 25 2.59 7.47 0.16
C ASP A 25 4.11 7.17 0.11
N ALA A 26 4.69 7.33 -1.08
CA ALA A 26 6.10 7.11 -1.32
C ALA A 26 6.98 7.90 -0.33
N GLY A 27 7.99 7.24 0.24
CA GLY A 27 8.95 7.85 1.17
C GLY A 27 8.42 8.14 2.58
N MET A 28 7.14 7.86 2.89
CA MET A 28 6.61 8.01 4.24
C MET A 28 7.08 6.86 5.15
N GLU A 29 7.49 7.16 6.37
CA GLU A 29 7.70 6.14 7.40
C GLU A 29 6.36 5.55 7.86
N TYR A 30 6.38 4.30 8.35
CA TYR A 30 5.20 3.63 8.90
C TYR A 30 5.46 3.03 10.29
N GLU A 31 4.41 2.86 11.09
CA GLU A 31 4.52 2.22 12.40
C GLU A 31 4.04 0.76 12.32
N LEU A 32 4.82 -0.17 12.87
CA LEU A 32 4.40 -1.55 13.10
C LEU A 32 4.80 -1.96 14.52
N ASP A 33 3.81 -2.39 15.31
CA ASP A 33 4.01 -2.84 16.70
C ASP A 33 4.77 -1.82 17.58
N GLY A 34 4.50 -0.53 17.42
CA GLY A 34 5.15 0.55 18.17
C GLY A 34 6.56 0.90 17.71
N VAL A 35 6.98 0.38 16.55
CA VAL A 35 8.29 0.65 15.94
C VAL A 35 8.09 1.38 14.62
N VAL A 36 8.69 2.56 14.48
CA VAL A 36 8.76 3.29 13.22
C VAL A 36 9.74 2.59 12.28
N LYS A 37 9.33 2.35 11.05
CA LYS A 37 10.08 1.67 9.99
C LYS A 37 10.25 2.59 8.78
N GLU A 38 11.35 2.39 8.08
CA GLU A 38 11.66 3.05 6.80
C GLU A 38 10.59 2.71 5.75
N PRO A 39 10.32 3.61 4.78
CA PRO A 39 9.40 3.36 3.69
C PRO A 39 9.74 2.08 2.92
N LEU A 40 8.71 1.35 2.47
CA LEU A 40 8.92 0.19 1.60
C LEU A 40 9.19 0.59 0.14
N SER A 41 8.82 1.81 -0.24
CA SER A 41 9.09 2.37 -1.57
C SER A 41 9.30 3.89 -1.47
N GLU A 42 10.32 4.37 -2.16
CA GLU A 42 10.62 5.80 -2.36
C GLU A 42 9.98 6.35 -3.64
N ASP A 43 9.55 5.46 -4.55
CA ASP A 43 9.16 5.83 -5.91
C ASP A 43 7.63 5.84 -6.10
N HIS A 44 6.89 5.03 -5.33
CA HIS A 44 5.43 4.94 -5.43
C HIS A 44 4.78 4.63 -4.08
N THR A 45 3.47 4.91 -3.96
CA THR A 45 2.65 4.49 -2.81
C THR A 45 2.80 2.99 -2.58
N TYR A 46 2.86 2.55 -1.33
CA TYR A 46 3.10 1.16 -0.97
C TYR A 46 2.10 0.64 0.07
N ILE A 47 1.93 -0.68 0.10
CA ILE A 47 1.09 -1.38 1.08
C ILE A 47 2.02 -2.10 2.06
N VAL A 48 1.80 -1.92 3.36
CA VAL A 48 2.45 -2.68 4.43
C VAL A 48 1.71 -4.02 4.59
N PRO A 49 2.29 -5.15 4.14
CA PRO A 49 1.57 -6.42 4.11
C PRO A 49 1.11 -6.89 5.49
N GLU A 50 1.86 -6.55 6.54
CA GLU A 50 1.56 -6.93 7.92
C GLU A 50 0.33 -6.19 8.50
N LEU A 51 -0.03 -5.03 7.94
CA LEU A 51 -1.21 -4.26 8.33
C LEU A 51 -2.43 -4.54 7.43
N CYS A 52 -2.20 -5.09 6.23
CA CYS A 52 -3.25 -5.32 5.25
C CYS A 52 -4.07 -6.60 5.57
N ASN A 53 -5.39 -6.48 5.55
CA ASN A 53 -6.31 -7.62 5.73
C ASN A 53 -6.93 -8.15 4.43
N GLU A 54 -6.45 -7.68 3.27
CA GLU A 54 -6.92 -8.09 1.93
C GLU A 54 -8.43 -7.81 1.68
N CYS A 55 -8.99 -6.73 2.27
CA CYS A 55 -10.40 -6.33 2.04
C CYS A 55 -10.72 -5.83 0.62
N LYS A 56 -9.69 -5.43 -0.13
CA LYS A 56 -9.75 -4.97 -1.55
C LYS A 56 -10.45 -3.63 -1.80
N SER A 57 -10.84 -2.85 -0.79
CA SER A 57 -11.43 -1.50 -0.99
C SER A 57 -10.52 -0.57 -1.81
N CYS A 58 -9.19 -0.65 -1.60
CA CYS A 58 -8.22 0.14 -2.36
C CYS A 58 -8.22 -0.16 -3.88
N VAL A 59 -8.59 -1.38 -4.27
CA VAL A 59 -8.65 -1.79 -5.68
C VAL A 59 -9.80 -1.08 -6.38
N GLU A 60 -10.93 -0.89 -5.70
CA GLU A 60 -12.12 -0.26 -6.28
C GLU A 60 -11.92 1.23 -6.59
N VAL A 61 -11.01 1.89 -5.86
CA VAL A 61 -10.71 3.33 -6.04
C VAL A 61 -9.46 3.60 -6.88
N CYS A 62 -8.71 2.57 -7.28
CA CYS A 62 -7.51 2.75 -8.07
C CYS A 62 -7.86 3.12 -9.51
N ALA A 63 -7.57 4.37 -9.91
CA ALA A 63 -7.92 4.88 -11.24
C ALA A 63 -7.12 4.25 -12.41
N VAL A 64 -6.02 3.57 -12.10
CA VAL A 64 -5.07 3.03 -13.08
C VAL A 64 -4.79 1.53 -12.87
N ASP A 65 -5.62 0.85 -12.08
CA ASP A 65 -5.52 -0.60 -11.82
C ASP A 65 -4.13 -1.05 -11.30
N ALA A 66 -3.39 -0.17 -10.62
CA ALA A 66 -2.02 -0.43 -10.16
C ALA A 66 -1.94 -1.29 -8.88
N ILE A 67 -2.99 -2.01 -8.47
CA ILE A 67 -3.00 -2.81 -7.24
C ILE A 67 -3.23 -4.28 -7.56
N GLU A 68 -2.23 -5.11 -7.29
CA GLU A 68 -2.19 -6.53 -7.65
C GLU A 68 -2.14 -7.43 -6.43
N GLU A 69 -2.73 -8.62 -6.54
CA GLU A 69 -2.53 -9.71 -5.60
C GLU A 69 -1.24 -10.47 -5.96
N ARG A 70 -0.31 -10.57 -5.00
CA ARG A 70 0.96 -11.32 -5.15
C ARG A 70 1.07 -12.42 -4.11
N GLU A 71 1.62 -13.55 -4.53
CA GLU A 71 2.05 -14.62 -3.63
C GLU A 71 3.35 -14.20 -2.94
N LEU A 72 3.49 -14.54 -1.64
CA LEU A 72 4.74 -14.35 -0.90
C LEU A 72 5.88 -15.00 -1.69
N ALA A 73 6.89 -14.21 -2.07
CA ALA A 73 8.14 -14.76 -2.53
C ALA A 73 8.75 -15.58 -1.37
N ASN A 74 8.87 -16.89 -1.57
CA ASN A 74 9.51 -17.82 -0.64
C ASN A 74 10.96 -17.44 -0.35
#